data_AF-A0A849F0Y2-F1
#
_entry.id   AF-A0A849F0Y2-F1
#
_cell.length_a   1.000
_cell.length_b   1.000
_cell.length_c   1.000
_cell.angle_alpha   90.00
_cell.angle_beta   90.00
_cell.angle_gamma   90.00
#
_symmetry.space_group_name_H-M   'P 1'
#
loop_
_entity.id
_entity.type
_entity.pdbx_description
1 polymer ?
#
loop_
_entity_poly.entity_id
_entity_poly.type
_entity_poly.pdbx_seq_one_letter_code
_entity_poly.pdbx_strand_id
1 'polypeptide(L)' 'MAKTSAKSAKKRKVIVDAVGEAHVTASFNNIIISLTNKKGDVISWSSAGKLGFR' A
#
# COMPACT_ATOMS: atom_id res chain seq x y z
N MET A 1 -5.53 -15.86 -24.30
CA MET A 1 -4.69 -15.95 -23.10
C MET A 1 -3.32 -15.36 -23.42
N ALA A 2 -3.03 -14.15 -22.96
CA ALA A 2 -1.68 -13.59 -23.05
C ALA A 2 -1.27 -13.15 -21.66
N LYS A 3 -0.54 -14.01 -20.94
CA LYS A 3 0.13 -13.62 -19.70
C LYS A 3 1.35 -12.81 -20.10
N THR A 4 1.19 -11.50 -20.20
CA THR A 4 2.32 -10.58 -20.34
C THR A 4 3.22 -10.80 -19.13
N SER A 5 4.41 -11.36 -19.38
CA SER A 5 5.45 -11.53 -18.37
C SER A 5 5.80 -10.17 -17.81
N ALA A 6 5.24 -9.82 -16.65
CA ALA A 6 5.52 -8.57 -15.97
C ALA A 6 7.01 -8.53 -15.65
N LYS A 7 7.77 -7.67 -16.35
CA LYS A 7 9.14 -7.30 -16.00
C LYS A 7 9.13 -6.99 -14.51
N SER A 8 9.85 -7.77 -13.71
CA SER A 8 9.93 -7.58 -12.26
C SER A 8 10.49 -6.19 -11.99
N ALA A 9 9.60 -5.22 -11.75
CA ALA A 9 9.98 -3.89 -11.34
C ALA A 9 10.84 -4.03 -10.08
N LYS A 10 12.03 -3.43 -10.09
CA LYS A 10 12.94 -3.46 -8.94
C LYS A 10 12.17 -2.90 -7.74
N LYS A 11 11.84 -3.75 -6.77
CA LYS A 11 11.09 -3.33 -5.58
C LYS A 11 11.91 -2.25 -4.87
N ARG A 12 11.31 -1.07 -4.74
CA ARG A 12 11.92 0.03 -3.97
C ARG A 12 12.07 -0.47 -2.54
N LYS A 13 13.32 -0.59 -2.07
CA LYS A 13 13.62 -0.96 -0.68
C LYS A 13 13.33 0.27 0.19
N VAL A 14 12.15 0.31 0.79
CA VAL A 14 11.81 1.30 1.81
C VAL A 14 12.44 0.84 3.12
N ILE A 15 13.06 1.75 3.86
CA ILE A 15 13.61 1.48 5.18
C ILE A 15 12.43 1.36 6.15
N VAL A 16 12.34 0.21 6.82
CA VAL A 16 11.28 -0.09 7.79
C VAL A 16 11.85 0.11 9.19
N ASP A 17 11.39 1.16 9.86
CA ASP A 17 11.74 1.45 11.25
C ASP A 17 10.76 0.76 12.21
N ALA A 18 11.15 0.57 13.48
CA ALA A 18 10.28 -0.02 14.50
C ALA A 18 9.07 0.87 14.86
N VAL A 19 9.18 2.18 14.59
CA VAL A 19 8.12 3.16 14.86
C VAL A 19 7.82 3.90 13.57
N GLY A 20 6.56 3.89 13.17
CA GLY A 20 6.06 4.59 11.99
C GLY A 20 4.67 5.20 12.24
N GLU A 21 4.01 5.56 11.16
CA GLU A 21 2.70 6.21 11.19
C GLU A 21 1.71 5.40 10.36
N ALA A 22 0.44 5.43 10.79
CA ALA A 22 -0.66 4.79 10.08
C ALA A 22 -1.63 5.87 9.62
N HIS A 23 -1.79 6.00 8.30
CA HIS A 23 -2.75 6.93 7.71
C HIS A 23 -3.99 6.15 7.27
N VAL A 24 -5.14 6.57 7.80
CA VAL A 24 -6.45 6.01 7.46
C VAL A 24 -7.24 7.08 6.74
N THR A 25 -7.45 6.87 5.44
CA THR A 25 -8.31 7.72 4.63
C THR A 25 -9.64 7.00 4.42
N ALA A 26 -10.65 7.40 5.18
CA ALA A 26 -12.01 6.91 5.04
C ALA A 26 -12.84 7.92 4.23
N SER A 27 -13.36 7.47 3.10
CA SER A 27 -14.32 8.20 2.28
C SER A 27 -15.65 7.44 2.26
N PHE A 28 -16.71 8.05 1.74
CA PHE A 28 -18.02 7.39 1.64
C PHE A 28 -18.00 6.07 0.88
N ASN A 29 -17.09 5.91 -0.08
CA ASN A 29 -17.09 4.77 -1.00
C ASN A 29 -15.94 3.79 -0.76
N ASN A 30 -14.94 4.16 0.04
CA ASN A 30 -13.78 3.32 0.27
C ASN A 30 -12.99 3.76 1.51
N ILE A 31 -12.32 2.80 2.13
CA ILE A 31 -11.35 3.02 3.19
C ILE A 31 -10.00 2.54 2.69
N ILE A 32 -9.00 3.41 2.76
CA ILE A 32 -7.62 3.12 2.41
C ILE A 32 -6.77 3.27 3.65
N ILE A 33 -5.96 2.25 3.94
CA ILE A 33 -5.03 2.23 5.07
C ILE A 33 -3.63 2.14 4.50
N SER A 34 -2.77 3.08 4.88
CA SER A 34 -1.37 3.16 4.47
C SER A 34 -0.48 3.19 5.69
N LEU A 35 0.52 2.30 5.72
CA LEU A 35 1.57 2.30 6.74
C LEU A 35 2.81 2.99 6.17
N THR A 36 3.27 4.01 6.87
CA THR A 36 4.39 4.87 6.46
C THR A 36 5.49 4.89 7.51
N ASN A 37 6.70 5.20 7.08
CA ASN A 37 7.76 5.59 8.01
C ASN A 37 7.56 7.08 8.42
N LYS A 38 8.34 7.55 9.41
CA LYS A 38 8.30 8.95 9.87
C LYS A 38 8.73 9.99 8.79
N LYS A 39 9.27 9.53 7.66
CA LYS A 39 9.62 10.38 6.50
C LYS A 39 8.47 10.47 5.49
N GLY A 40 7.39 9.72 5.69
CA GLY A 40 6.25 9.65 4.77
C GLY A 40 6.39 8.64 3.63
N ASP A 41 7.44 7.81 3.60
CA ASP A 41 7.53 6.73 2.62
C ASP A 41 6.54 5.61 2.98
N VAL A 42 5.68 5.25 2.02
CA VAL A 42 4.71 4.16 2.17
C VAL A 42 5.43 2.81 2.12
N ILE A 43 5.35 2.06 3.22
CA ILE A 43 5.88 0.70 3.33
C ILE A 43 4.89 -0.29 2.72
N SER A 44 3.61 -0.15 3.08
CA SER A 44 2.53 -0.97 2.55
C SER A 44 1.19 -0.26 2.62
N TRP A 45 0.25 -0.69 1.79
CA TRP A 45 -1.12 -0.17 1.81
C TRP A 45 -2.13 -1.26 1.46
N SER A 46 -3.34 -1.08 1.98
CA SER A 46 -4.49 -1.89 1.64
C SER A 46 -5.77 -1.05 1.64
N SER A 47 -6.83 -1.58 1.06
CA SER A 47 -8.14 -0.92 1.03
C SER A 47 -9.27 -1.93 1.08
N ALA A 48 -10.48 -1.48 1.40
CA ALA A 48 -11.67 -2.33 1.40
C ALA A 48 -11.87 -3.00 0.01
N GLY A 49 -11.73 -2.22 -1.07
CA GLY A 49 -11.79 -2.76 -2.43
C GLY A 49 -10.71 -3.80 -2.75
N LYS A 50 -9.48 -3.63 -2.23
CA LYS A 50 -8.38 -4.60 -2.43
C LYS A 50 -8.63 -5.94 -1.72
N LEU A 51 -9.39 -5.92 -0.63
CA LEU A 51 -9.82 -7.13 0.10
C LEU A 51 -11.03 -7.81 -0.54
N GLY A 52 -11.58 -7.27 -1.63
CA GLY A 52 -12.70 -7.85 -2.36
C GLY A 52 -14.08 -7.37 -1.91
N PHE A 53 -14.15 -6.38 -1.00
CA PHE A 53 -15.42 -5.71 -0.68
C PHE A 53 -15.81 -4.80 -1.84
N ARG A 54 -16.98 -5.05 -2.44
CA ARG A 54 -17.53 -4.33 -3.60
C ARG A 54 -19.00 -4.06 -3.36
#